data_AF-A0A7R7XXJ1-F1
#
_entry.id   AF-A0A7R7XXJ1-F1
#
_cell.length_a   1.000
_cell.length_b   1.000
_cell.length_c   1.000
_cell.angle_alpha   90.00
_cell.angle_beta   90.00
_cell.angle_gamma   90.00
#
_symmetry.space_group_name_H-M   'P 1'
#
loop_
_entity.id
_entity.type
_entity.pdbx_description
1 polymer ?
#
loop_
_entity_poly.entity_id
_entity_poly.type
_entity_poly.pdbx_seq_one_letter_code
_entity_poly.pdbx_strand_id
1 'polypeptide(L)'
;MYPIAWKLLLSLLFLGYATWYAKTHFYRDPGSAFFDPERAYEQRYSLTRRKEVQQFIESRSSTNDTPDRHAESSSKGATLCVGISSVRRTKEQYLETTIASLLTGLTTPERADLHLTALIAEPDATIHPAWNTPWLHQALDDLYTYNTTAKQTAHLSSLKNAGRYSEKGIFDYTHALSRCYESGAPYIGMFEDDILFADGWLVRTLQGLRGLESKTAGDMNSWLFMRLFNQERSTGWASSRIGGNNEFWIILGIGLGIIAIAAVAGALIRRLQKRQWQSQRQRTKTLFLEPSTLFVLVCVLNPALVLLFFQCGKASVLPPAPGVFEESFGCCSQAMVFPRVQAPLVMEYLRERGKGQIDLMLDRVAEETALARWALYPVLVQHIGVDSARKTKEKEAQAIWSMAYEDLDEDVLARMHSKMVDEYYGHEDINPG
;
A
#
# COMPACT_ATOMS: atom_id res chain seq x y z
N MET A 1 33.00 23.12 38.51
CA MET A 1 32.96 23.06 37.03
C MET A 1 31.72 22.25 36.63
N TYR A 2 30.92 22.79 35.71
CA TYR A 2 29.46 22.80 35.76
C TYR A 2 28.77 21.42 35.62
N PRO A 3 28.08 20.89 36.66
CA PRO A 3 27.34 19.62 36.59
C PRO A 3 26.19 19.66 35.57
N ILE A 4 25.74 20.86 35.17
CA ILE A 4 24.75 21.03 34.10
C ILE A 4 25.40 20.99 32.71
N ALA A 5 26.63 21.48 32.54
CA ALA A 5 27.27 21.58 31.23
C ALA A 5 27.56 20.20 30.62
N TRP A 6 28.03 19.24 31.42
CA TRP A 6 28.27 17.88 30.92
C TRP A 6 26.95 17.15 30.59
N LYS A 7 25.87 17.38 31.36
CA LYS A 7 24.53 16.82 31.09
C LYS A 7 23.95 17.37 29.80
N LEU A 8 24.12 18.68 29.57
CA LEU A 8 23.76 19.33 28.32
C LEU A 8 24.58 18.77 27.17
N LEU A 9 25.90 18.62 27.32
CA LEU A 9 26.76 18.03 26.30
C LEU A 9 26.31 16.61 25.94
N LEU A 10 26.07 15.74 26.92
CA LEU A 10 25.55 14.40 26.67
C LEU A 10 24.20 14.40 25.96
N SER A 11 23.29 15.31 26.37
CA SER A 11 21.98 15.43 25.75
C SER A 11 22.09 15.86 24.30
N LEU A 12 22.97 16.81 24.00
CA LEU A 12 23.25 17.26 22.63
C LEU A 12 23.90 16.17 21.79
N LEU A 13 24.83 15.40 22.36
CA LEU A 13 25.44 14.25 21.67
C LEU A 13 24.38 13.18 21.35
N PHE A 14 23.52 12.86 22.30
CA PHE A 14 22.41 11.92 22.11
C PHE A 14 21.43 12.40 21.04
N LEU A 15 21.00 13.67 21.10
CA LEU A 15 20.12 14.27 20.10
C LEU A 15 20.79 14.34 18.72
N GLY A 16 22.09 14.63 18.67
CA GLY A 16 22.88 14.61 17.44
C GLY A 16 22.92 13.22 16.81
N TYR A 17 23.14 12.18 17.62
CA TYR A 17 23.07 10.79 17.17
C TYR A 17 21.67 10.40 16.70
N ALA A 18 20.62 10.75 17.44
CA ALA A 18 19.24 10.46 17.05
C ALA A 18 18.85 11.17 15.74
N THR A 19 19.29 12.41 15.55
CA THR A 19 19.09 13.16 14.30
C THR A 19 19.87 12.55 13.15
N TRP A 20 21.11 12.09 13.39
CA TRP A 20 21.90 11.38 12.38
C TRP A 20 21.24 10.05 11.98
N TYR A 21 20.72 9.29 12.95
CA TYR A 21 19.98 8.07 12.71
C TYR A 21 18.72 8.36 11.86
N ALA A 22 17.94 9.37 12.24
CA ALA A 22 16.75 9.77 11.49
C ALA A 22 17.10 10.16 10.04
N LYS A 23 18.18 10.92 9.82
CA LYS A 23 18.67 11.28 8.48
C LYS A 23 19.10 10.08 7.64
N THR A 24 19.61 9.03 8.27
CA THR A 24 20.14 7.85 7.57
C THR A 24 19.11 6.77 7.32
N HIS A 25 18.06 6.69 8.15
CA HIS A 25 17.03 5.64 8.06
C HIS A 25 15.63 6.15 7.64
N PHE A 26 15.27 7.39 7.93
CA PHE A 26 13.91 7.91 7.68
C PHE A 26 13.84 8.85 6.46
N TYR A 27 14.84 8.77 5.59
CA TYR A 27 14.93 9.60 4.38
C TYR A 27 13.94 9.19 3.29
N ARG A 28 13.31 8.01 3.40
CA ARG A 28 12.33 7.50 2.44
C ARG A 28 10.90 7.95 2.76
N ASP A 29 10.60 8.35 3.98
CA ASP A 29 9.24 8.71 4.39
C ASP A 29 8.90 10.15 3.94
N PRO A 30 7.93 10.35 3.03
CA PRO A 30 7.57 11.68 2.52
C PRO A 30 6.96 12.61 3.58
N GLY A 31 6.52 12.07 4.72
CA GLY A 31 6.08 12.83 5.89
C GLY A 31 7.21 13.23 6.84
N SER A 32 8.45 12.78 6.58
CA SER A 32 9.63 13.07 7.37
C SER A 32 10.28 14.39 6.95
N ALA A 33 10.77 15.16 7.92
CA ALA A 33 11.64 16.31 7.68
C ALA A 33 13.02 15.90 7.10
N PHE A 34 13.36 14.61 7.20
CA PHE A 34 14.59 14.04 6.67
C PHE A 34 14.41 13.45 5.26
N PHE A 35 13.22 13.57 4.67
CA PHE A 35 12.93 13.07 3.33
C PHE A 35 13.94 13.58 2.31
N ASP A 36 14.55 12.65 1.58
CA ASP A 36 15.55 12.94 0.55
C ASP A 36 15.05 12.38 -0.78
N PRO A 37 14.46 13.20 -1.68
CA PRO A 37 13.90 12.72 -2.93
C PRO A 37 14.96 12.09 -3.86
N GLU A 38 16.24 12.40 -3.72
CA GLU A 38 17.28 11.78 -4.57
C GLU A 38 17.53 10.32 -4.18
N ARG A 39 17.31 9.98 -2.90
CA ARG A 39 17.53 8.64 -2.36
C ARG A 39 16.24 7.86 -2.10
N ALA A 40 15.13 8.56 -1.84
CA ALA A 40 13.88 7.95 -1.43
C ALA A 40 13.28 7.04 -2.51
N TYR A 41 13.42 7.41 -3.78
CA TYR A 41 12.89 6.64 -4.91
C TYR A 41 13.86 5.56 -5.42
N GLU A 42 14.92 5.24 -4.67
CA GLU A 42 15.78 4.09 -4.99
C GLU A 42 14.93 2.82 -5.03
N GLN A 43 15.03 2.10 -6.16
CA GLN A 43 14.36 0.83 -6.40
C GLN A 43 15.20 -0.29 -5.79
N ARG A 44 14.56 -1.13 -4.98
CA ARG A 44 15.16 -2.29 -4.31
C ARG A 44 14.35 -3.52 -4.68
N TYR A 45 13.27 -3.79 -3.94
CA TYR A 45 12.42 -4.94 -4.18
C TYR A 45 11.81 -4.93 -5.60
N SER A 46 11.47 -3.75 -6.14
CA SER A 46 11.04 -3.65 -7.54
C SER A 46 12.06 -4.17 -8.55
N LEU A 47 13.38 -4.02 -8.28
CA LEU A 47 14.42 -4.54 -9.17
C LEU A 47 14.50 -6.06 -9.11
N THR A 48 14.38 -6.66 -7.93
CA THR A 48 14.25 -8.13 -7.79
C THR A 48 13.05 -8.59 -8.59
N ARG A 49 11.88 -8.00 -8.34
CA ARG A 49 10.64 -8.47 -8.96
C ARG A 49 10.63 -8.32 -10.48
N ARG A 50 11.24 -7.26 -11.02
CA ARG A 50 11.42 -7.11 -12.47
C ARG A 50 12.31 -8.19 -13.09
N LYS A 51 13.34 -8.67 -12.38
CA LYS A 51 14.19 -9.77 -12.87
C LYS A 51 13.41 -11.07 -12.96
N GLU A 52 12.63 -11.39 -11.94
CA GLU A 52 11.77 -12.58 -11.90
C GLU A 52 10.72 -12.54 -13.03
N VAL A 53 10.10 -11.37 -13.23
CA VAL A 53 9.16 -11.13 -14.33
C VAL A 53 9.81 -11.35 -15.70
N GLN A 54 11.02 -10.81 -15.90
CA GLN A 54 11.73 -10.98 -17.16
C GLN A 54 12.03 -12.47 -17.43
N GLN A 55 12.49 -13.20 -16.41
CA GLN A 55 12.72 -14.64 -16.50
C GLN A 55 11.43 -15.42 -16.82
N PHE A 56 10.31 -15.05 -16.20
CA PHE A 56 9.01 -15.65 -16.49
C PHE A 56 8.59 -15.44 -17.95
N ILE A 57 8.67 -14.20 -18.46
CA ILE A 57 8.30 -13.88 -19.84
C ILE A 57 9.22 -14.61 -20.84
N GLU A 58 10.53 -14.63 -20.58
CA GLU A 58 11.50 -15.35 -21.42
C GLU A 58 11.22 -16.85 -21.47
N SER A 59 10.91 -17.47 -20.32
CA SER A 59 10.58 -18.89 -20.25
C SER A 59 9.36 -19.23 -21.12
N ARG A 60 8.28 -18.45 -21.00
CA ARG A 60 7.03 -18.64 -21.76
C ARG A 60 7.16 -18.34 -23.25
N SER A 61 8.01 -17.38 -23.61
CA SER A 61 8.27 -17.02 -25.00
C SER A 61 9.17 -18.03 -25.71
N SER A 62 10.01 -18.76 -24.95
CA SER A 62 10.94 -19.77 -25.49
C SER A 62 10.30 -21.14 -25.73
N THR A 63 9.26 -21.48 -24.99
CA THR A 63 8.43 -22.67 -25.21
C THR A 63 7.55 -22.49 -26.45
N ASN A 64 8.09 -22.87 -27.62
CA ASN A 64 7.32 -23.02 -28.86
C ASN A 64 6.44 -24.30 -28.88
N ASP A 65 6.43 -25.07 -27.80
CA ASP A 65 5.81 -26.39 -27.75
C ASP A 65 4.58 -26.42 -26.83
N THR A 66 3.45 -26.75 -27.48
CA THR A 66 2.20 -27.31 -26.96
C THR A 66 1.48 -26.61 -25.80
N PRO A 67 0.15 -26.42 -25.89
CA PRO A 67 -0.62 -25.82 -24.80
C PRO A 67 -0.50 -26.70 -23.58
N ASP A 68 0.27 -26.25 -22.60
CA ASP A 68 0.26 -26.87 -21.30
C ASP A 68 -1.16 -26.72 -20.77
N ARG A 69 -1.85 -27.85 -20.59
CA ARG A 69 -3.29 -27.95 -20.34
C ARG A 69 -3.72 -27.40 -18.97
N HIS A 70 -2.95 -26.50 -18.38
CA HIS A 70 -3.33 -25.77 -17.18
C HIS A 70 -4.43 -24.72 -17.44
N ALA A 71 -4.65 -24.32 -18.70
CA ALA A 71 -5.78 -23.47 -19.10
C ALA A 71 -7.14 -24.21 -19.17
N GLU A 72 -7.19 -25.54 -19.03
CA GLU A 72 -8.46 -26.31 -19.04
C GLU A 72 -9.09 -26.48 -17.65
N SER A 73 -8.45 -25.99 -16.59
CA SER A 73 -9.14 -25.75 -15.32
C SER A 73 -10.04 -24.54 -15.53
N SER A 74 -11.24 -24.76 -16.07
CA SER A 74 -12.27 -23.73 -16.08
C SER A 74 -12.33 -23.14 -14.68
N SER A 75 -12.07 -21.84 -14.53
CA SER A 75 -12.16 -21.04 -13.30
C SER A 75 -13.60 -20.98 -12.73
N LYS A 76 -14.44 -21.97 -13.06
CA LYS A 76 -15.77 -22.19 -12.51
C LYS A 76 -15.61 -22.46 -11.01
N GLY A 77 -15.74 -21.39 -10.23
CA GLY A 77 -15.56 -21.42 -8.78
C GLY A 77 -14.39 -20.59 -8.27
N ALA A 78 -13.68 -19.83 -9.11
CA ALA A 78 -12.62 -18.92 -8.65
C ALA A 78 -13.15 -17.92 -7.61
N THR A 79 -12.40 -17.74 -6.53
CA THR A 79 -12.74 -16.80 -5.45
C THR A 79 -12.60 -15.34 -5.91
N LEU A 80 -11.62 -15.04 -6.75
CA LEU A 80 -11.33 -13.68 -7.22
C LEU A 80 -11.31 -13.61 -8.75
N CYS A 81 -12.12 -12.73 -9.34
CA CYS A 81 -11.94 -12.31 -10.72
C CYS A 81 -11.14 -11.02 -10.79
N VAL A 82 -10.07 -10.98 -11.57
CA VAL A 82 -9.27 -9.78 -11.82
C VAL A 82 -9.53 -9.27 -13.24
N GLY A 83 -9.91 -8.00 -13.34
CA GLY A 83 -10.04 -7.26 -14.60
C GLY A 83 -8.96 -6.20 -14.72
N ILE A 84 -8.18 -6.27 -15.79
CA ILE A 84 -7.15 -5.27 -16.14
C ILE A 84 -7.54 -4.58 -17.44
N SER A 85 -7.48 -3.25 -17.48
CA SER A 85 -7.69 -2.49 -18.72
C SER A 85 -6.38 -1.90 -19.21
N SER A 86 -6.00 -2.19 -20.45
CA SER A 86 -4.74 -1.72 -21.02
C SER A 86 -4.96 -0.89 -22.28
N VAL A 87 -4.21 0.21 -22.37
CA VAL A 87 -4.18 1.12 -23.52
C VAL A 87 -2.78 1.22 -24.08
N ARG A 88 -2.67 1.39 -25.40
CA ARG A 88 -1.37 1.49 -26.06
C ARG A 88 -0.68 2.78 -25.67
N ARG A 89 0.52 2.65 -25.10
CA ARG A 89 1.43 3.77 -24.82
C ARG A 89 2.48 3.91 -25.92
N THR A 90 3.19 5.04 -25.97
CA THR A 90 4.16 5.30 -27.06
C THR A 90 5.58 4.81 -26.75
N LYS A 91 5.97 4.76 -25.48
CA LYS A 91 7.35 4.45 -25.07
C LYS A 91 7.48 3.04 -24.51
N GLU A 92 6.67 2.71 -23.50
CA GLU A 92 6.73 1.43 -22.79
C GLU A 92 5.32 0.85 -22.65
N GLN A 93 5.18 -0.47 -22.84
CA GLN A 93 3.95 -1.19 -22.53
C GLN A 93 4.13 -1.91 -21.20
N TYR A 94 3.15 -1.80 -20.30
CA TYR A 94 3.28 -2.35 -18.96
C TYR A 94 2.47 -3.65 -18.76
N LEU A 95 1.50 -3.95 -19.62
CA LEU A 95 0.58 -5.09 -19.43
C LEU A 95 1.33 -6.42 -19.26
N GLU A 96 2.33 -6.70 -20.10
CA GLU A 96 3.11 -7.94 -20.00
C GLU A 96 3.81 -8.06 -18.64
N THR A 97 4.46 -6.98 -18.19
CA THR A 97 5.11 -6.91 -16.88
C THR A 97 4.10 -7.12 -15.74
N THR A 98 2.94 -6.48 -15.83
CA THR A 98 1.85 -6.60 -14.84
C THR A 98 1.35 -8.03 -14.75
N ILE A 99 0.97 -8.64 -15.89
CA ILE A 99 0.47 -10.03 -15.95
C ILE A 99 1.52 -11.02 -15.48
N ALA A 100 2.76 -10.88 -15.94
CA ALA A 100 3.84 -11.75 -15.51
C ALA A 100 4.10 -11.62 -14.00
N SER A 101 4.13 -10.41 -13.45
CA SER A 101 4.34 -10.22 -12.01
C SER A 101 3.19 -10.75 -11.16
N LEU A 102 1.96 -10.72 -11.70
CA LEU A 102 0.77 -11.25 -11.05
C LEU A 102 0.83 -12.79 -10.98
N LEU A 103 1.29 -13.44 -12.05
CA LEU A 103 1.33 -14.90 -12.16
C LEU A 103 2.60 -15.55 -11.60
N THR A 104 3.71 -14.82 -11.56
CA THR A 104 5.00 -15.37 -11.10
C THR A 104 4.92 -15.78 -9.63
N GLY A 105 5.21 -17.04 -9.35
CA GLY A 105 5.22 -17.61 -7.99
C GLY A 105 3.88 -18.14 -7.50
N LEU A 106 2.78 -17.95 -8.24
CA LEU A 106 1.48 -18.54 -7.85
C LEU A 106 1.56 -20.06 -7.86
N THR A 107 1.06 -20.67 -6.79
CA THR A 107 0.86 -22.12 -6.71
C THR A 107 -0.33 -22.57 -7.57
N THR A 108 -0.45 -23.88 -7.85
CA THR A 108 -1.62 -24.43 -8.56
C THR A 108 -2.97 -24.06 -7.93
N PRO A 109 -3.19 -24.20 -6.60
CA PRO A 109 -4.47 -23.81 -6.00
C PRO A 109 -4.72 -22.30 -6.10
N GLU A 110 -3.69 -21.48 -5.93
CA GLU A 110 -3.79 -20.04 -6.15
C GLU A 110 -4.20 -19.68 -7.58
N ARG A 111 -3.61 -20.32 -8.60
CA ARG A 111 -4.00 -20.07 -10.00
C ARG A 111 -5.44 -20.51 -10.27
N ALA A 112 -5.92 -21.58 -9.61
CA ALA A 112 -7.30 -22.06 -9.73
C ALA A 112 -8.30 -21.11 -9.05
N ASP A 113 -7.90 -20.43 -7.98
CA ASP A 113 -8.73 -19.46 -7.25
C ASP A 113 -8.81 -18.07 -7.91
N LEU A 114 -8.10 -17.89 -9.01
CA LEU A 114 -7.99 -16.65 -9.77
C LEU A 114 -8.60 -16.81 -11.16
N HIS A 115 -9.56 -15.94 -11.50
CA HIS A 115 -10.01 -15.73 -12.87
C HIS A 115 -9.43 -14.42 -13.42
N LEU A 116 -8.50 -14.50 -14.36
CA LEU A 116 -7.73 -13.35 -14.83
C LEU A 116 -8.16 -12.92 -16.24
N THR A 117 -8.63 -11.68 -16.35
CA THR A 117 -9.14 -11.10 -17.58
C THR A 117 -8.42 -9.78 -17.91
N ALA A 118 -8.19 -9.54 -19.20
CA ALA A 118 -7.60 -8.29 -19.68
C ALA A 118 -8.38 -7.71 -20.87
N LEU A 119 -8.80 -6.46 -20.74
CA LEU A 119 -9.38 -5.65 -21.79
C LEU A 119 -8.27 -4.90 -22.53
N ILE A 120 -8.09 -5.18 -23.82
CA ILE A 120 -7.40 -4.29 -24.74
C ILE A 120 -8.35 -3.15 -25.09
N ALA A 121 -8.19 -2.05 -24.34
CA ALA A 121 -9.06 -0.88 -24.35
C ALA A 121 -8.72 0.05 -25.52
N GLU A 122 -8.62 -0.50 -26.71
CA GLU A 122 -8.38 0.20 -27.96
C GLU A 122 -9.58 0.12 -28.89
N PRO A 123 -9.95 1.20 -29.61
CA PRO A 123 -10.99 1.10 -30.64
C PRO A 123 -10.67 0.07 -31.73
N ASP A 124 -9.39 -0.13 -32.01
CA ASP A 124 -8.84 -1.22 -32.82
C ASP A 124 -7.78 -1.95 -31.98
N ALA A 125 -8.09 -3.15 -31.51
CA ALA A 125 -7.21 -3.92 -30.63
C ALA A 125 -5.89 -4.32 -31.30
N THR A 126 -5.87 -4.47 -32.63
CA THR A 126 -4.70 -4.99 -33.37
C THR A 126 -3.49 -4.07 -33.31
N ILE A 127 -3.71 -2.79 -32.97
CA ILE A 127 -2.64 -1.81 -32.82
C ILE A 127 -1.90 -1.95 -31.49
N HIS A 128 -2.48 -2.65 -30.51
CA HIS A 128 -1.90 -2.84 -29.19
C HIS A 128 -0.90 -4.00 -29.24
N PRO A 129 0.38 -3.82 -28.84
CA PRO A 129 1.40 -4.87 -28.93
C PRO A 129 0.96 -6.19 -28.28
N ALA A 130 0.39 -6.11 -27.07
CA ALA A 130 -0.10 -7.27 -26.33
C ALA A 130 -1.19 -8.09 -27.03
N TRP A 131 -1.93 -7.51 -27.99
CA TRP A 131 -3.01 -8.23 -28.69
C TRP A 131 -2.49 -9.42 -29.50
N ASN A 132 -1.27 -9.31 -30.04
CA ASN A 132 -0.68 -10.36 -30.87
C ASN A 132 0.37 -11.19 -30.11
N THR A 133 0.44 -11.07 -28.79
CA THR A 133 1.43 -11.78 -27.96
C THR A 133 0.89 -13.15 -27.55
N PRO A 134 1.37 -14.28 -28.10
CA PRO A 134 0.73 -15.59 -27.93
C PRO A 134 0.69 -16.08 -26.48
N TRP A 135 1.73 -15.83 -25.70
CA TRP A 135 1.79 -16.29 -24.31
C TRP A 135 0.74 -15.61 -23.42
N LEU A 136 0.35 -14.36 -23.73
CA LEU A 136 -0.72 -13.67 -22.99
C LEU A 136 -2.07 -14.35 -23.20
N HIS A 137 -2.38 -14.77 -24.43
CA HIS A 137 -3.61 -15.52 -24.74
C HIS A 137 -3.69 -16.88 -24.02
N GLN A 138 -2.53 -17.44 -23.64
CA GLN A 138 -2.47 -18.70 -22.89
C GLN A 138 -2.49 -18.48 -21.37
N ALA A 139 -1.91 -17.38 -20.90
CA ALA A 139 -1.79 -17.06 -19.49
C ALA A 139 -3.11 -16.52 -18.90
N LEU A 140 -3.83 -15.71 -19.67
CA LEU A 140 -5.11 -15.11 -19.31
C LEU A 140 -6.26 -16.09 -19.53
N ASP A 141 -7.26 -16.05 -18.65
CA ASP A 141 -8.51 -16.79 -18.88
C ASP A 141 -9.37 -16.09 -19.95
N ASP A 142 -9.21 -14.77 -20.09
CA ASP A 142 -9.85 -14.01 -21.16
C ASP A 142 -9.02 -12.77 -21.55
N LEU A 143 -8.59 -12.71 -22.82
CA LEU A 143 -7.99 -11.54 -23.44
C LEU A 143 -8.95 -11.03 -24.53
N TYR A 144 -9.56 -9.87 -24.30
CA TYR A 144 -10.67 -9.41 -25.12
C TYR A 144 -10.59 -7.92 -25.44
N THR A 145 -11.49 -7.48 -26.32
CA THR A 145 -11.69 -6.06 -26.65
C THR A 145 -13.18 -5.73 -26.62
N TYR A 146 -13.54 -4.48 -26.92
CA TYR A 146 -14.94 -4.06 -26.86
C TYR A 146 -15.81 -4.84 -27.86
N ASN A 147 -16.97 -5.30 -27.37
CA ASN A 147 -18.05 -5.76 -28.24
C ASN A 147 -18.99 -4.58 -28.55
N THR A 148 -18.57 -3.69 -29.45
CA THR A 148 -19.27 -2.43 -29.74
C THR A 148 -19.80 -2.33 -31.16
N THR A 149 -20.92 -1.62 -31.31
CA THR A 149 -21.43 -1.20 -32.62
C THR A 149 -20.49 -0.22 -33.30
N ALA A 150 -20.56 -0.10 -34.63
CA ALA A 150 -19.74 0.86 -35.38
C ALA A 150 -19.86 2.31 -34.88
N LYS A 151 -21.04 2.71 -34.41
CA LYS A 151 -21.28 4.04 -33.81
C LYS A 151 -20.52 4.22 -32.50
N GLN A 152 -20.53 3.20 -31.64
CA GLN A 152 -19.78 3.22 -30.38
C GLN A 152 -18.27 3.18 -30.63
N THR A 153 -17.80 2.36 -31.57
CA THR A 153 -16.37 2.34 -31.96
C THR A 153 -15.91 3.70 -32.50
N ALA A 154 -16.73 4.36 -33.32
CA ALA A 154 -16.45 5.72 -33.78
C ALA A 154 -16.41 6.73 -32.62
N HIS A 155 -17.32 6.60 -31.65
CA HIS A 155 -17.31 7.42 -30.44
C HIS A 155 -16.05 7.22 -29.60
N LEU A 156 -15.66 5.97 -29.30
CA LEU A 156 -14.42 5.67 -28.58
C LEU A 156 -13.18 6.20 -29.31
N SER A 157 -13.16 6.07 -30.64
CA SER A 157 -12.09 6.63 -31.48
C SER A 157 -12.02 8.16 -31.34
N SER A 158 -13.18 8.84 -31.35
CA SER A 158 -13.25 10.30 -31.14
C SER A 158 -12.75 10.71 -29.74
N LEU A 159 -13.10 9.96 -28.70
CA LEU A 159 -12.67 10.24 -27.33
C LEU A 159 -11.16 10.10 -27.21
N LYS A 160 -10.58 9.03 -27.78
CA LYS A 160 -9.14 8.81 -27.82
C LYS A 160 -8.42 9.93 -28.55
N ASN A 161 -8.86 10.27 -29.77
CA ASN A 161 -8.22 11.31 -30.59
C ASN A 161 -8.32 12.70 -29.96
N ALA A 162 -9.42 13.00 -29.27
CA ALA A 162 -9.61 14.24 -28.53
C ALA A 162 -8.93 14.27 -27.15
N GLY A 163 -8.29 13.17 -26.72
CA GLY A 163 -7.66 13.08 -25.39
C GLY A 163 -8.64 13.10 -24.22
N ARG A 164 -9.91 12.72 -24.44
CA ARG A 164 -10.98 12.69 -23.43
C ARG A 164 -10.91 11.41 -22.57
N TYR A 165 -9.76 11.17 -21.95
CA TYR A 165 -9.50 9.95 -21.18
C TYR A 165 -10.35 9.81 -19.92
N SER A 166 -10.87 10.91 -19.36
CA SER A 166 -11.76 10.87 -18.18
C SER A 166 -13.14 10.27 -18.47
N GLU A 167 -13.57 10.31 -19.73
CA GLU A 167 -14.84 9.72 -20.18
C GLU A 167 -14.59 8.32 -20.75
N LYS A 168 -13.55 8.17 -21.58
CA LYS A 168 -13.14 6.84 -22.06
C LYS A 168 -12.82 5.90 -20.90
N GLY A 169 -12.12 6.38 -19.87
CA GLY A 169 -11.75 5.57 -18.71
C GLY A 169 -12.96 5.00 -17.94
N ILE A 170 -14.10 5.69 -17.92
CA ILE A 170 -15.35 5.14 -17.36
C ILE A 170 -15.85 3.99 -18.21
N PHE A 171 -15.81 4.14 -19.53
CA PHE A 171 -16.21 3.08 -20.45
C PHE A 171 -15.33 1.85 -20.26
N ASP A 172 -14.01 2.02 -20.19
CA ASP A 172 -13.02 0.95 -19.97
C ASP A 172 -13.28 0.24 -18.64
N TYR A 173 -13.36 1.00 -17.55
CA TYR A 173 -13.55 0.47 -16.20
C TYR A 173 -14.86 -0.31 -16.07
N THR A 174 -15.96 0.23 -16.60
CA THR A 174 -17.26 -0.45 -16.53
C THR A 174 -17.34 -1.70 -17.40
N HIS A 175 -16.60 -1.77 -18.52
CA HIS A 175 -16.52 -3.00 -19.32
C HIS A 175 -15.72 -4.08 -18.61
N ALA A 176 -14.56 -3.74 -18.04
CA ALA A 176 -13.76 -4.68 -17.25
C ALA A 176 -14.51 -5.17 -16.00
N LEU A 177 -15.18 -4.26 -15.28
CA LEU A 177 -16.00 -4.62 -14.12
C LEU A 177 -17.19 -5.51 -14.49
N SER A 178 -17.88 -5.22 -15.61
CA SER A 178 -18.98 -6.06 -16.11
C SER A 178 -18.49 -7.46 -16.45
N ARG A 179 -17.32 -7.58 -17.09
CA ARG A 179 -16.75 -8.87 -17.47
C ARG A 179 -16.47 -9.75 -16.25
N CYS A 180 -15.87 -9.17 -15.21
CA CYS A 180 -15.68 -9.89 -13.96
C CYS A 180 -16.98 -10.18 -13.21
N TYR A 181 -17.97 -9.29 -13.25
CA TYR A 181 -19.28 -9.53 -12.65
C TYR A 181 -19.99 -10.77 -13.25
N GLU A 182 -19.83 -10.97 -14.56
CA GLU A 182 -20.37 -12.12 -15.30
C GLU A 182 -19.69 -13.44 -14.95
N SER A 183 -18.43 -13.42 -14.49
CA SER A 183 -17.69 -14.64 -14.10
C SER A 183 -18.32 -15.39 -12.91
N GLY A 184 -19.07 -14.67 -12.06
CA GLY A 184 -19.69 -15.22 -10.86
C GLY A 184 -18.78 -15.28 -9.63
N ALA A 185 -17.50 -14.89 -9.73
CA ALA A 185 -16.58 -14.87 -8.58
C ALA A 185 -17.09 -13.93 -7.47
N PRO A 186 -17.02 -14.32 -6.18
CA PRO A 186 -17.55 -13.51 -5.07
C PRO A 186 -16.84 -12.16 -4.91
N TYR A 187 -15.59 -12.07 -5.35
CA TYR A 187 -14.81 -10.84 -5.34
C TYR A 187 -14.31 -10.45 -6.74
N ILE A 188 -14.19 -9.15 -6.97
CA ILE A 188 -13.72 -8.58 -8.23
C ILE A 188 -12.56 -7.62 -7.96
N GLY A 189 -11.37 -7.95 -8.46
CA GLY A 189 -10.22 -7.07 -8.53
C GLY A 189 -10.26 -6.20 -9.78
N MET A 190 -10.20 -4.88 -9.62
CA MET A 190 -10.03 -3.92 -10.71
C MET A 190 -8.63 -3.32 -10.62
N PHE A 191 -7.75 -3.75 -11.52
CA PHE A 191 -6.33 -3.46 -11.45
C PHE A 191 -5.86 -2.65 -12.68
N GLU A 192 -4.95 -1.72 -12.47
CA GLU A 192 -4.30 -0.95 -13.53
C GLU A 192 -3.25 -1.81 -14.26
N ASP A 193 -2.91 -1.45 -15.50
CA ASP A 193 -1.98 -2.23 -16.32
C ASP A 193 -0.50 -1.86 -16.11
N ASP A 194 -0.21 -0.90 -15.25
CA ASP A 194 1.13 -0.36 -14.92
C ASP A 194 1.49 -0.53 -13.44
N ILE A 195 1.29 -1.75 -12.94
CA ILE A 195 1.58 -2.15 -11.57
C ILE A 195 2.47 -3.40 -11.51
N LEU A 196 3.17 -3.57 -10.40
CA LEU A 196 4.07 -4.69 -10.13
C LEU A 196 3.66 -5.37 -8.84
N PHE A 197 3.29 -6.65 -8.90
CA PHE A 197 2.82 -7.42 -7.74
C PHE A 197 3.99 -7.98 -6.93
N ALA A 198 3.88 -7.90 -5.60
CA ALA A 198 4.76 -8.59 -4.67
C ALA A 198 4.51 -10.10 -4.68
N ASP A 199 5.52 -10.87 -4.25
CA ASP A 199 5.36 -12.31 -4.01
C ASP A 199 4.29 -12.58 -2.94
N GLY A 200 3.51 -13.65 -3.15
CA GLY A 200 2.41 -14.05 -2.28
C GLY A 200 1.22 -13.07 -2.23
N TRP A 201 1.08 -12.17 -3.22
CA TRP A 201 -0.01 -11.17 -3.21
C TRP A 201 -1.40 -11.80 -3.13
N LEU A 202 -1.64 -12.93 -3.81
CA LEU A 202 -2.97 -13.51 -3.92
C LEU A 202 -3.42 -14.11 -2.58
N VAL A 203 -2.65 -15.03 -2.00
CA VAL A 203 -2.98 -15.59 -0.67
C VAL A 203 -3.11 -14.50 0.39
N ARG A 204 -2.27 -13.46 0.35
CA ARG A 204 -2.38 -12.31 1.28
C ARG A 204 -3.66 -11.51 1.06
N THR A 205 -4.07 -11.33 -0.18
CA THR A 205 -5.36 -10.70 -0.54
C THR A 205 -6.52 -11.53 -0.01
N LEU A 206 -6.53 -12.84 -0.25
CA LEU A 206 -7.59 -13.74 0.18
C LEU A 206 -7.69 -13.85 1.71
N GLN A 207 -6.56 -13.91 2.43
CA GLN A 207 -6.54 -13.82 3.88
C GLN A 207 -7.06 -12.46 4.39
N GLY A 208 -6.72 -11.38 3.69
CA GLY A 208 -7.26 -10.05 3.97
C GLY A 208 -8.79 -10.02 3.84
N LEU A 209 -9.34 -10.61 2.78
CA LEU A 209 -10.77 -10.73 2.56
C LEU A 209 -11.45 -11.56 3.67
N ARG A 210 -10.89 -12.70 4.07
CA ARG A 210 -11.38 -13.48 5.24
C ARG A 210 -11.38 -12.65 6.53
N GLY A 211 -10.31 -11.88 6.75
CA GLY A 211 -10.22 -10.95 7.87
C GLY A 211 -11.28 -9.85 7.83
N LEU A 212 -11.62 -9.37 6.64
CA LEU A 212 -12.65 -8.37 6.43
C LEU A 212 -14.05 -8.93 6.66
N GLU A 213 -14.35 -10.13 6.16
CA GLU A 213 -15.60 -10.84 6.45
C GLU A 213 -15.81 -10.98 7.96
N SER A 214 -14.76 -11.33 8.72
CA SER A 214 -14.85 -11.38 10.17
C SER A 214 -15.15 -10.02 10.81
N LYS A 215 -14.59 -8.91 10.28
CA LYS A 215 -14.79 -7.55 10.81
C LYS A 215 -16.16 -6.98 10.47
N THR A 216 -16.74 -7.36 9.34
CA THR A 216 -18.07 -6.91 8.89
C THR A 216 -19.18 -7.89 9.26
N ALA A 217 -18.89 -8.92 10.07
CA ALA A 217 -19.82 -9.99 10.41
C ALA A 217 -20.44 -10.68 9.17
N GLY A 218 -19.67 -10.77 8.08
CA GLY A 218 -20.09 -11.33 6.80
C GLY A 218 -20.96 -10.40 5.94
N ASP A 219 -21.21 -9.16 6.36
CA ASP A 219 -21.99 -8.22 5.56
C ASP A 219 -21.14 -7.65 4.42
N MET A 220 -21.34 -8.18 3.21
CA MET A 220 -20.71 -7.67 1.99
C MET A 220 -21.30 -6.32 1.53
N ASN A 221 -22.43 -5.89 2.11
CA ASN A 221 -23.05 -4.61 1.80
C ASN A 221 -22.55 -3.45 2.69
N SER A 222 -21.64 -3.72 3.63
CA SER A 222 -21.14 -2.69 4.56
C SER A 222 -19.88 -1.96 4.05
N TRP A 223 -19.30 -2.40 2.94
CA TRP A 223 -18.04 -1.86 2.42
C TRP A 223 -17.98 -1.87 0.90
N LEU A 224 -17.22 -0.93 0.34
CA LEU A 224 -17.12 -0.72 -1.11
C LEU A 224 -15.95 -1.48 -1.72
N PHE A 225 -14.74 -1.25 -1.20
CA PHE A 225 -13.52 -1.87 -1.71
C PHE A 225 -12.45 -2.05 -0.63
N MET A 226 -11.51 -2.95 -0.91
CA MET A 226 -10.23 -3.12 -0.22
C MET A 226 -9.10 -2.80 -1.19
N ARG A 227 -8.22 -1.88 -0.84
CA ARG A 227 -7.02 -1.54 -1.64
C ARG A 227 -5.85 -2.45 -1.32
N LEU A 228 -5.10 -2.77 -2.37
CA LEU A 228 -3.81 -3.48 -2.29
C LEU A 228 -2.62 -2.53 -2.46
N PHE A 229 -2.88 -1.31 -2.96
CA PHE A 229 -1.93 -0.21 -3.05
C PHE A 229 -2.24 0.85 -1.99
N ASN A 230 -1.23 1.30 -1.25
CA ASN A 230 -1.34 2.40 -0.31
C ASN A 230 -0.15 3.33 -0.46
N GLN A 231 -0.40 4.64 -0.36
CA GLN A 231 0.67 5.64 -0.36
C GLN A 231 0.98 6.06 1.07
N GLU A 232 2.25 6.11 1.46
CA GLU A 232 2.64 6.49 2.82
C GLU A 232 2.19 7.91 3.16
N ARG A 233 2.08 8.78 2.14
CA ARG A 233 1.56 10.14 2.26
C ARG A 233 0.14 10.21 2.82
N SER A 234 -0.73 9.22 2.56
CA SER A 234 -2.09 9.22 3.12
C SER A 234 -2.14 8.77 4.58
N THR A 235 -1.06 8.19 5.10
CA THR A 235 -0.98 7.68 6.48
C THR A 235 -0.19 8.59 7.43
N GLY A 236 0.31 9.73 6.93
CA GLY A 236 1.17 10.67 7.65
C GLY A 236 0.54 11.37 8.87
N TRP A 237 1.32 12.24 9.50
CA TRP A 237 0.82 13.13 10.56
C TRP A 237 -0.22 14.11 9.99
N ALA A 238 -1.10 14.62 10.87
CA ALA A 238 -2.13 15.60 10.47
C ALA A 238 -1.51 16.90 9.92
N SER A 239 -0.30 17.25 10.39
CA SER A 239 0.46 18.40 9.91
C SER A 239 1.95 18.10 9.87
N SER A 240 2.65 18.66 8.89
CA SER A 240 4.13 18.65 8.84
C SER A 240 4.76 19.82 9.61
N ARG A 241 3.96 20.79 10.06
CA ARG A 241 4.45 21.97 10.79
C ARG A 241 4.56 21.67 12.29
N ILE A 242 5.65 22.12 12.90
CA ILE A 242 5.82 22.09 14.36
C ILE A 242 4.65 22.82 15.03
N GLY A 243 3.99 22.14 15.97
CA GLY A 243 2.82 22.62 16.69
C GLY A 243 1.49 22.19 16.08
N GLY A 244 1.50 21.60 14.88
CA GLY A 244 0.31 21.16 14.17
C GLY A 244 -0.24 19.80 14.60
N ASN A 245 0.49 19.04 15.40
CA ASN A 245 0.09 17.72 15.94
C ASN A 245 -0.05 17.74 17.46
N ASN A 246 -0.32 18.92 18.04
CA ASN A 246 -0.40 19.14 19.49
C ASN A 246 0.93 18.90 20.24
N GLU A 247 2.06 19.05 19.56
CA GLU A 247 3.40 18.80 20.11
C GLU A 247 3.64 19.60 21.39
N PHE A 248 3.22 20.87 21.44
CA PHE A 248 3.40 21.72 22.63
C PHE A 248 2.62 21.21 23.85
N TRP A 249 1.41 20.70 23.64
CA TRP A 249 0.60 20.11 24.71
C TRP A 249 1.20 18.78 25.19
N ILE A 250 1.70 17.96 24.27
CA ILE A 250 2.40 16.71 24.58
C ILE A 250 3.67 17.00 25.39
N ILE A 251 4.47 17.98 24.97
CA ILE A 251 5.67 18.44 25.68
C ILE A 251 5.32 18.89 27.10
N LEU A 252 4.27 19.71 27.25
CA LEU A 252 3.80 20.17 28.56
C LEU A 252 3.36 19.00 29.44
N GLY A 253 2.56 18.08 28.90
CA GLY A 253 2.04 16.91 29.62
C GLY A 253 3.16 15.99 30.10
N ILE A 254 4.09 15.62 29.23
CA ILE A 254 5.27 14.79 29.60
C ILE A 254 6.13 15.53 30.63
N GLY A 255 6.36 16.84 30.44
CA GLY A 255 7.14 17.65 31.37
C GLY A 255 6.53 17.69 32.77
N LEU A 256 5.22 17.93 32.88
CA LEU A 256 4.48 17.88 34.14
C LEU A 256 4.53 16.48 34.78
N GLY A 257 4.41 15.42 33.97
CA GLY A 257 4.55 14.04 34.43
C GLY A 257 5.92 13.75 35.06
N ILE A 258 7.00 14.14 34.40
CA ILE A 258 8.38 14.00 34.92
C ILE A 258 8.52 14.75 36.25
N ILE A 259 8.03 15.99 36.33
CA ILE A 259 8.08 16.81 37.55
C ILE A 259 7.27 16.16 38.68
N ALA A 260 6.07 15.65 38.40
CA ALA A 260 5.21 15.00 39.38
C ALA A 260 5.86 13.72 39.94
N ILE A 261 6.41 12.86 39.06
CA ILE A 261 7.14 11.65 39.47
C ILE A 261 8.33 12.01 40.36
N ALA A 262 9.11 13.02 39.97
CA ALA A 262 10.23 13.50 40.79
C ALA A 262 9.76 14.05 42.14
N ALA A 263 8.67 14.82 42.18
CA ALA A 263 8.12 15.35 43.42
C ALA A 263 7.65 14.23 44.38
N VAL A 264 6.95 13.22 43.87
CA VAL A 264 6.49 12.05 44.64
C VAL A 264 7.68 11.24 45.14
N ALA A 265 8.64 10.92 44.27
CA ALA A 265 9.86 10.21 44.66
C ALA A 265 10.63 10.98 45.76
N GLY A 266 10.77 12.31 45.60
CA GLY A 266 11.38 13.18 46.60
C GLY A 266 10.63 13.17 47.93
N ALA A 267 9.30 13.19 47.91
CA ALA A 267 8.48 13.11 49.11
C ALA A 267 8.59 11.74 49.81
N LEU A 268 8.58 10.64 49.05
CA LEU A 268 8.75 9.28 49.58
C LEU A 268 10.13 9.10 50.22
N ILE A 269 11.19 9.54 49.55
CA ILE A 269 12.56 9.48 50.10
C ILE A 269 12.66 10.30 51.39
N ARG A 270 12.10 11.51 51.43
CA ARG A 270 12.05 12.31 52.67
C ARG A 270 11.30 11.61 53.79
N ARG A 271 10.17 10.94 53.49
CA ARG A 271 9.38 10.18 54.47
C ARG A 271 10.15 8.96 54.99
N LEU A 272 10.81 8.21 54.10
CA LEU A 272 11.64 7.05 54.46
C LEU A 272 12.86 7.46 55.30
N GLN A 273 13.53 8.55 54.92
CA GLN A 273 14.64 9.13 55.68
C GLN A 273 14.20 9.65 57.07
N LYS A 274 12.99 10.22 57.17
CA LYS A 274 12.40 10.59 58.48
C LYS A 274 12.09 9.37 59.35
N ARG A 275 11.71 8.23 58.77
CA ARG A 275 11.43 6.98 59.50
C ARG A 275 12.71 6.25 59.94
N GLN A 276 13.80 6.35 59.17
CA GLN A 276 15.10 5.74 59.49
C GLN A 276 16.05 6.66 60.28
N TRP A 277 15.51 7.67 60.97
CA TRP A 277 16.28 8.65 61.73
C TRP A 277 16.83 8.09 63.05
N GLN A 278 17.63 7.02 62.99
CA GLN A 278 18.58 6.62 64.04
C GLN A 278 19.88 5.95 63.53
N SER A 279 20.07 5.69 62.24
CA SER A 279 21.34 5.06 61.79
C SER A 279 21.80 5.54 60.43
N GLN A 280 23.00 6.13 60.43
CA GLN A 280 23.90 6.35 59.29
C GLN A 280 23.40 7.31 58.18
N ARG A 281 24.03 8.48 58.16
CA ARG A 281 23.93 9.55 57.16
C ARG A 281 24.52 9.11 55.80
N GLN A 282 23.87 8.18 55.09
CA GLN A 282 24.24 7.85 53.71
C GLN A 282 23.56 8.83 52.74
N ARG A 283 24.38 9.69 52.12
CA ARG A 283 24.03 10.54 50.98
C ARG A 283 23.72 9.67 49.76
N THR A 284 22.54 9.09 49.68
CA THR A 284 22.01 8.58 48.40
C THR A 284 21.63 9.78 47.54
N LYS A 285 22.57 10.22 46.69
CA LYS A 285 22.30 11.19 45.63
C LYS A 285 21.51 10.48 44.53
N THR A 286 20.19 10.54 44.61
CA THR A 286 19.32 10.14 43.50
C THR A 286 19.44 11.15 42.35
N LEU A 287 20.10 10.75 41.26
CA LEU A 287 20.38 11.56 40.06
C LEU A 287 19.14 12.26 39.47
N PHE A 288 17.96 11.64 39.58
CA PHE A 288 16.67 12.15 39.08
C PHE A 288 16.08 13.31 39.92
N LEU A 289 16.59 13.54 41.13
CA LEU A 289 16.11 14.61 42.02
C LEU A 289 17.00 15.87 41.98
N GLU A 290 18.07 15.86 41.20
CA GLU A 290 18.91 17.04 41.03
C GLU A 290 18.20 18.06 40.11
N PRO A 291 18.04 19.34 40.53
CA PRO A 291 17.35 20.36 39.71
C PRO A 291 17.94 20.53 38.31
N SER A 292 19.26 20.39 38.17
CA SER A 292 19.93 20.46 36.87
C SER A 292 19.57 19.29 35.95
N THR A 293 19.36 18.08 36.50
CA THR A 293 18.89 16.92 35.72
C THR A 293 17.45 17.12 35.28
N LEU A 294 16.57 17.57 36.20
CA LEU A 294 15.17 17.84 35.88
C LEU A 294 15.03 18.92 34.82
N PHE A 295 15.81 19.99 34.92
CA PHE A 295 15.84 21.05 33.91
C PHE A 295 16.24 20.50 32.53
N VAL A 296 17.31 19.71 32.44
CA VAL A 296 17.75 19.13 31.16
C VAL A 296 16.70 18.17 30.59
N LEU A 297 16.10 17.31 31.42
CA LEU A 297 15.06 16.38 30.98
C LEU A 297 13.82 17.12 30.47
N VAL A 298 13.31 18.09 31.23
CA VAL A 298 12.03 18.76 30.94
C VAL A 298 12.16 19.84 29.87
N CYS A 299 13.25 20.63 29.90
CA CYS A 299 13.41 21.80 29.04
C CYS A 299 14.28 21.56 27.80
N VAL A 300 15.02 20.45 27.74
CA VAL A 300 15.90 20.14 26.59
C VAL A 300 15.49 18.83 25.92
N LEU A 301 15.62 17.70 26.63
CA LEU A 301 15.40 16.39 26.02
C LEU A 301 13.95 16.15 25.64
N ASN A 302 12.99 16.45 26.53
CA ASN A 302 11.57 16.26 26.25
C ASN A 302 11.10 17.05 25.00
N PRO A 303 11.30 18.38 24.91
CA PRO A 303 10.96 19.12 23.69
C PRO A 303 11.66 18.56 22.45
N ALA A 304 12.96 18.31 22.52
CA ALA A 304 13.72 17.88 21.36
C ALA A 304 13.30 16.49 20.87
N LEU A 305 13.02 15.54 21.77
CA LEU A 305 12.59 14.19 21.41
C LEU A 305 11.15 14.16 20.88
N VAL A 306 10.23 14.92 21.48
CA VAL A 306 8.87 15.02 20.95
C VAL A 306 8.88 15.62 19.56
N LEU A 307 9.61 16.73 19.36
CA LEU A 307 9.74 17.33 18.04
C LEU A 307 10.39 16.34 17.05
N LEU A 308 11.50 15.71 17.41
CA LEU A 308 12.17 14.76 16.55
C LEU A 308 11.25 13.59 16.16
N PHE A 309 10.48 13.04 17.09
CA PHE A 309 9.52 11.97 16.84
C PHE A 309 8.52 12.33 15.74
N PHE A 310 7.92 13.51 15.79
CA PHE A 310 7.01 13.98 14.74
C PHE A 310 7.76 14.30 13.43
N GLN A 311 8.95 14.88 13.52
CA GLN A 311 9.76 15.20 12.34
C GLN A 311 10.32 13.95 11.63
N CYS A 312 10.40 12.79 12.28
CA CYS A 312 10.82 11.55 11.63
C CYS A 312 9.79 10.98 10.63
N GLY A 313 8.55 11.47 10.63
CA GLY A 313 7.47 10.95 9.80
C GLY A 313 6.79 9.71 10.42
N LYS A 314 5.47 9.64 10.28
CA LYS A 314 4.64 8.63 10.98
C LYS A 314 4.92 7.22 10.46
N ALA A 315 5.06 7.04 9.15
CA ALA A 315 5.26 5.72 8.56
C ALA A 315 6.60 5.11 9.02
N SER A 316 7.61 5.94 9.25
CA SER A 316 8.92 5.51 9.76
C SER A 316 8.89 5.05 11.22
N VAL A 317 8.22 5.80 12.11
CA VAL A 317 8.27 5.55 13.56
C VAL A 317 7.10 4.70 14.06
N LEU A 318 6.00 4.68 13.33
CA LEU A 318 4.78 3.93 13.62
C LEU A 318 4.21 3.35 12.30
N PRO A 319 4.93 2.39 11.66
CA PRO A 319 4.43 1.75 10.46
C PRO A 319 3.10 1.02 10.76
N PRO A 320 2.15 1.00 9.81
CA PRO A 320 0.92 0.22 9.97
C PRO A 320 1.22 -1.25 10.26
N ALA A 321 0.51 -1.82 11.23
CA ALA A 321 0.60 -3.26 11.49
C ALA A 321 0.07 -4.05 10.28
N PRO A 322 0.56 -5.27 10.03
CA PRO A 322 -0.01 -6.13 8.99
C PRO A 322 -1.49 -6.42 9.22
N GLY A 323 -2.29 -6.45 8.15
CA GLY A 323 -3.71 -6.73 8.18
C GLY A 323 -4.56 -5.70 7.44
N VAL A 324 -5.88 -5.81 7.58
CA VAL A 324 -6.86 -4.98 6.87
C VAL A 324 -7.40 -3.89 7.81
N PHE A 325 -7.34 -2.62 7.39
CA PHE A 325 -7.75 -1.47 8.19
C PHE A 325 -8.72 -0.58 7.44
N GLU A 326 -9.71 -0.06 8.15
CA GLU A 326 -10.66 0.89 7.59
C GLU A 326 -9.98 2.24 7.44
N GLU A 327 -10.20 2.91 6.32
CA GLU A 327 -9.62 4.21 6.02
C GLU A 327 -10.70 5.22 5.67
N SER A 328 -10.57 6.42 6.24
CA SER A 328 -11.50 7.52 6.03
C SER A 328 -11.37 8.18 4.66
N PHE A 329 -10.31 7.87 3.91
CA PHE A 329 -10.04 8.42 2.58
C PHE A 329 -9.43 7.38 1.64
N GLY A 330 -10.02 7.22 0.46
CA GLY A 330 -9.47 6.42 -0.63
C GLY A 330 -8.71 7.27 -1.65
N CYS A 331 -7.39 7.17 -1.71
CA CYS A 331 -6.65 7.59 -2.90
C CYS A 331 -6.33 6.41 -3.81
N CYS A 332 -6.32 6.68 -5.11
CA CYS A 332 -5.53 5.96 -6.08
C CYS A 332 -6.12 4.56 -6.42
N SER A 333 -6.36 4.31 -7.71
CA SER A 333 -7.13 3.17 -8.22
C SER A 333 -6.30 1.98 -8.72
N GLN A 334 -5.01 1.91 -8.35
CA GLN A 334 -4.03 0.95 -8.91
C GLN A 334 -4.48 -0.50 -8.77
N ALA A 335 -4.89 -0.88 -7.55
CA ALA A 335 -5.36 -2.22 -7.28
C ALA A 335 -6.42 -2.22 -6.17
N MET A 336 -7.67 -2.42 -6.57
CA MET A 336 -8.83 -2.45 -5.67
C MET A 336 -9.58 -3.76 -5.84
N VAL A 337 -10.03 -4.34 -4.72
CA VAL A 337 -10.88 -5.53 -4.70
C VAL A 337 -12.25 -5.13 -4.13
N PHE A 338 -13.31 -5.43 -4.88
CA PHE A 338 -14.70 -5.16 -4.55
C PHE A 338 -15.41 -6.48 -4.20
N PRO A 339 -16.37 -6.48 -3.26
CA PRO A 339 -17.32 -7.57 -3.18
C PRO A 339 -18.26 -7.48 -4.38
N ARG A 340 -18.56 -8.61 -5.02
CA ARG A 340 -19.34 -8.66 -6.27
C ARG A 340 -20.68 -7.92 -6.17
N VAL A 341 -21.31 -7.91 -5.00
CA VAL A 341 -22.58 -7.22 -4.74
C VAL A 341 -22.53 -5.72 -5.01
N GLN A 342 -21.35 -5.08 -4.92
CA GLN A 342 -21.18 -3.64 -5.16
C GLN A 342 -20.96 -3.28 -6.62
N ALA A 343 -20.66 -4.26 -7.48
CA ALA A 343 -20.34 -3.99 -8.89
C ALA A 343 -21.48 -3.31 -9.65
N PRO A 344 -22.78 -3.70 -9.50
CA PRO A 344 -23.89 -2.98 -10.14
C PRO A 344 -23.97 -1.51 -9.73
N LEU A 345 -23.86 -1.22 -8.42
CA LEU A 345 -23.87 0.14 -7.88
C LEU A 345 -22.76 1.00 -8.49
N VAL A 346 -21.53 0.48 -8.52
CA VAL A 346 -20.38 1.18 -9.09
C VAL A 346 -20.57 1.43 -10.58
N MET A 347 -21.01 0.42 -11.33
CA MET A 347 -21.23 0.56 -12.78
C MET A 347 -22.30 1.59 -13.11
N GLU A 348 -23.43 1.59 -12.39
CA GLU A 348 -24.52 2.56 -12.56
C GLU A 348 -24.03 3.97 -12.27
N TYR A 349 -23.41 4.20 -11.11
CA TYR A 349 -22.89 5.52 -10.73
C TYR A 349 -21.90 6.10 -11.75
N LEU A 350 -20.95 5.28 -12.21
CA LEU A 350 -19.95 5.73 -13.18
C LEU A 350 -20.60 6.08 -14.52
N ARG A 351 -21.56 5.27 -14.99
CA ARG A 351 -22.29 5.53 -16.25
C ARG A 351 -23.13 6.80 -16.17
N GLU A 352 -23.80 7.06 -15.06
CA GLU A 352 -24.60 8.27 -14.84
C GLU A 352 -23.74 9.53 -14.84
N ARG A 353 -22.56 9.49 -14.20
CA ARG A 353 -21.64 10.65 -14.16
C ARG A 353 -20.97 10.91 -15.51
N GLY A 354 -20.68 9.85 -16.27
CA GLY A 354 -20.18 9.90 -17.65
C GLY A 354 -18.75 10.45 -17.84
N LYS A 355 -18.19 11.23 -16.90
CA LYS A 355 -16.77 11.66 -16.92
C LYS A 355 -16.24 11.93 -15.51
N GLY A 356 -14.97 11.60 -15.27
CA GLY A 356 -14.29 11.94 -14.02
C GLY A 356 -12.99 11.16 -13.79
N GLN A 357 -12.43 11.28 -12.59
CA GLN A 357 -11.36 10.41 -12.11
C GLN A 357 -11.98 9.28 -11.29
N ILE A 358 -11.62 8.03 -11.58
CA ILE A 358 -12.28 6.84 -11.04
C ILE A 358 -12.16 6.79 -9.52
N ASP A 359 -10.96 7.01 -8.98
CA ASP A 359 -10.68 7.10 -7.55
C ASP A 359 -11.58 8.12 -6.83
N LEU A 360 -11.67 9.36 -7.33
CA LEU A 360 -12.54 10.38 -6.74
C LEU A 360 -14.03 10.06 -6.88
N MET A 361 -14.44 9.35 -7.94
CA MET A 361 -15.82 8.93 -8.09
C MET A 361 -16.17 7.79 -7.13
N LEU A 362 -15.28 6.82 -6.94
CA LEU A 362 -15.46 5.74 -5.97
C LEU A 362 -15.46 6.25 -4.53
N ASP A 363 -14.61 7.24 -4.22
CA ASP A 363 -14.60 7.90 -2.92
C ASP A 363 -15.97 8.55 -2.62
N ARG A 364 -16.55 9.24 -3.61
CA ARG A 364 -17.92 9.79 -3.49
C ARG A 364 -18.99 8.72 -3.38
N VAL A 365 -18.88 7.59 -4.11
CA VAL A 365 -19.82 6.47 -3.93
C VAL A 365 -19.79 6.01 -2.48
N ALA A 366 -18.60 5.81 -1.90
CA ALA A 366 -18.46 5.40 -0.52
C ALA A 366 -19.06 6.42 0.47
N GLU A 367 -18.84 7.72 0.25
CA GLU A 367 -19.42 8.79 1.09
C GLU A 367 -20.94 8.87 0.97
N GLU A 368 -21.48 8.87 -0.26
CA GLU A 368 -22.92 9.01 -0.53
C GLU A 368 -23.72 7.79 -0.04
N THR A 369 -23.11 6.61 0.00
CA THR A 369 -23.75 5.35 0.41
C THR A 369 -23.35 4.87 1.80
N ALA A 370 -22.48 5.61 2.49
CA ALA A 370 -21.89 5.25 3.78
C ALA A 370 -21.19 3.87 3.80
N LEU A 371 -20.63 3.45 2.66
CA LEU A 371 -19.85 2.21 2.55
C LEU A 371 -18.42 2.43 3.06
N ALA A 372 -17.95 1.51 3.91
CA ALA A 372 -16.58 1.53 4.40
C ALA A 372 -15.55 1.28 3.27
N ARG A 373 -14.37 1.88 3.40
CA ARG A 373 -13.22 1.68 2.52
C ARG A 373 -12.10 1.05 3.33
N TRP A 374 -11.47 0.02 2.79
CA TRP A 374 -10.45 -0.74 3.49
C TRP A 374 -9.11 -0.73 2.73
N ALA A 375 -8.03 -0.95 3.46
CA ALA A 375 -6.69 -1.07 2.93
C ALA A 375 -5.97 -2.25 3.58
N LEU A 376 -5.24 -3.02 2.76
CA LEU A 376 -4.42 -4.14 3.22
C LEU A 376 -2.96 -3.71 3.39
N TYR A 377 -2.37 -4.08 4.53
CA TYR A 377 -0.99 -3.79 4.89
C TYR A 377 -0.17 -5.08 5.18
N PRO A 378 1.14 -5.10 4.88
CA PRO A 378 1.85 -4.12 4.05
C PRO A 378 1.35 -4.15 2.59
N VAL A 379 1.67 -3.09 1.84
CA VAL A 379 1.30 -2.92 0.43
C VAL A 379 1.67 -4.15 -0.41
N LEU A 380 0.83 -4.50 -1.39
CA LEU A 380 1.04 -5.68 -2.25
C LEU A 380 1.47 -5.36 -3.67
N VAL A 381 1.28 -4.12 -4.11
CA VAL A 381 1.59 -3.70 -5.48
C VAL A 381 2.37 -2.40 -5.48
N GLN A 382 3.15 -2.19 -6.52
CA GLN A 382 3.86 -0.94 -6.79
C GLN A 382 3.43 -0.40 -8.14
N HIS A 383 3.20 0.89 -8.23
CA HIS A 383 2.97 1.53 -9.53
C HIS A 383 4.31 1.74 -10.24
N ILE A 384 4.40 1.27 -11.49
CA ILE A 384 5.60 1.33 -12.34
C ILE A 384 5.41 2.25 -13.56
N GLY A 385 4.22 2.82 -13.74
CA GLY A 385 3.89 3.73 -14.83
C GLY A 385 4.64 5.06 -14.72
N VAL A 386 5.83 5.15 -15.34
CA VAL A 386 6.56 6.42 -15.47
C VAL A 386 5.93 7.28 -16.57
N ASP A 387 5.40 6.63 -17.61
CA ASP A 387 4.62 7.27 -18.68
C ASP A 387 3.12 6.98 -18.51
N SER A 388 2.39 7.94 -17.95
CA SER A 388 0.92 7.83 -17.90
C SER A 388 0.33 7.98 -19.30
N ALA A 389 -0.65 7.15 -19.62
CA ALA A 389 -1.53 7.33 -20.78
C ALA A 389 -2.22 8.72 -20.80
N ARG A 390 -2.30 9.39 -19.64
CA ARG A 390 -2.84 10.74 -19.47
C ARG A 390 -1.81 11.87 -19.68
N LYS A 391 -0.56 11.56 -20.06
CA LYS A 391 0.55 12.53 -20.25
C LYS A 391 0.88 13.34 -18.98
N THR A 392 0.81 12.71 -17.81
CA THR A 392 1.21 13.33 -16.54
C THR A 392 2.72 13.57 -16.48
N LYS A 393 3.15 14.54 -15.66
CA LYS A 393 4.58 14.86 -15.50
C LYS A 393 5.25 13.79 -14.65
N GLU A 394 6.55 13.58 -14.82
CA GLU A 394 7.36 12.62 -14.04
C GLU A 394 7.23 12.81 -12.51
N LYS A 395 7.05 14.06 -12.06
CA LYS A 395 6.76 14.40 -10.65
C LYS A 395 5.43 13.84 -10.12
N GLU A 396 4.47 13.59 -10.99
CA GLU A 396 3.17 12.98 -10.65
C GLU A 396 3.28 11.45 -10.60
N ALA A 397 4.16 10.83 -11.41
CA ALA A 397 4.47 9.40 -11.28
C ALA A 397 5.20 9.10 -9.96
N GLN A 398 6.13 9.97 -9.55
CA GLN A 398 6.74 9.93 -8.21
C GLN A 398 5.72 10.14 -7.07
N ALA A 399 4.61 10.83 -7.35
CA ALA A 399 3.54 11.00 -6.38
C ALA A 399 2.71 9.73 -6.17
N ILE A 400 2.87 8.70 -7.01
CA ILE A 400 2.23 7.39 -6.89
C ILE A 400 3.35 6.34 -6.80
N TRP A 401 4.17 6.45 -5.76
CA TRP A 401 5.25 5.51 -5.47
C TRP A 401 5.12 5.06 -4.03
N SER A 402 5.10 3.75 -3.77
CA SER A 402 5.10 3.23 -2.41
C SER A 402 6.53 2.97 -1.94
N MET A 403 6.91 3.70 -0.90
CA MET A 403 8.20 3.52 -0.25
C MET A 403 8.26 2.19 0.51
N ALA A 404 7.14 1.78 1.10
CA ALA A 404 6.99 0.54 1.84
C ALA A 404 7.10 -0.70 0.94
N TYR A 405 6.71 -0.63 -0.34
CA TYR A 405 6.91 -1.73 -1.28
C TYR A 405 8.39 -2.02 -1.49
N GLU A 406 9.22 -0.98 -1.57
CA GLU A 406 10.67 -1.13 -1.75
C GLU A 406 11.40 -1.63 -0.50
N ASP A 407 10.77 -1.54 0.67
CA ASP A 407 11.30 -2.08 1.93
C ASP A 407 10.89 -3.55 2.17
N LEU A 408 10.17 -4.17 1.22
CA LEU A 408 9.88 -5.59 1.24
C LEU A 408 11.17 -6.41 1.02
N ASP A 409 11.23 -7.57 1.69
CA ASP A 409 12.38 -8.48 1.67
C ASP A 409 11.98 -9.80 0.99
N GLU A 410 12.72 -10.18 -0.05
CA GLU A 410 12.42 -11.34 -0.90
C GLU A 410 12.40 -12.66 -0.13
N ASP A 411 13.39 -12.85 0.75
CA ASP A 411 13.56 -14.07 1.54
C ASP A 411 12.45 -14.22 2.58
N VAL A 412 12.06 -13.10 3.22
CA VAL A 412 10.95 -13.06 4.16
C VAL A 412 9.63 -13.32 3.45
N LEU A 413 9.41 -12.70 2.29
CA LEU A 413 8.19 -12.89 1.51
C LEU A 413 8.02 -14.34 1.05
N ALA A 414 9.06 -14.96 0.48
CA ALA A 414 8.98 -16.34 0.01
C ALA A 414 8.62 -17.33 1.14
N ARG A 415 9.23 -17.17 2.33
CA ARG A 415 8.89 -18.00 3.51
C ARG A 415 7.47 -17.74 4.01
N MET A 416 7.04 -16.48 4.03
CA MET A 416 5.69 -16.11 4.44
C MET A 416 4.65 -16.64 3.45
N HIS A 417 4.93 -16.53 2.16
CA HIS A 417 4.08 -17.00 1.08
C HIS A 417 3.81 -18.50 1.20
N SER A 418 4.85 -19.33 1.26
CA SER A 418 4.71 -20.78 1.45
C SER A 418 3.86 -21.12 2.67
N LYS A 419 4.16 -20.51 3.82
CA LYS A 419 3.42 -20.74 5.06
C LYS A 419 1.95 -20.32 4.94
N MET A 420 1.66 -19.18 4.31
CA MET A 420 0.30 -18.68 4.15
C MET A 420 -0.53 -19.53 3.20
N VAL A 421 0.10 -20.09 2.15
CA VAL A 421 -0.55 -21.06 1.25
C VAL A 421 -0.90 -22.33 2.01
N ASP A 422 0.04 -22.89 2.78
CA ASP A 422 -0.21 -24.05 3.66
C ASP A 422 -1.38 -23.79 4.62
N GLU A 423 -1.44 -22.61 5.24
CA GLU A 423 -2.51 -22.22 6.17
C GLU A 423 -3.86 -21.98 5.49
N TYR A 424 -3.86 -21.46 4.26
CA TYR A 424 -5.09 -21.07 3.57
C TYR A 424 -5.76 -22.23 2.82
N TYR A 425 -4.96 -23.05 2.13
CA TYR A 425 -5.40 -24.16 1.27
C TYR A 425 -5.22 -25.53 1.93
N GLY A 426 -4.27 -25.68 2.86
CA GLY A 426 -3.92 -26.97 3.45
C GLY A 426 -2.77 -27.67 2.70
N HIS A 427 -2.11 -28.61 3.37
CA HIS A 427 -0.85 -29.22 2.90
C HIS A 427 -0.98 -30.13 1.66
N GLU A 428 -2.19 -30.60 1.32
CA GLU A 428 -2.39 -31.60 0.26
C GLU A 428 -2.46 -31.00 -1.16
N ASP A 429 -2.65 -29.67 -1.29
CA ASP A 429 -2.88 -29.00 -2.57
C ASP A 429 -1.64 -28.31 -3.17
N ILE A 430 -0.46 -28.45 -2.55
CA ILE A 430 0.73 -27.65 -2.85
C ILE A 430 1.72 -28.49 -3.65
N ASN A 431 1.45 -28.67 -4.94
CA ASN A 431 2.49 -29.06 -5.90
C ASN A 431 2.97 -27.80 -6.65
N PRO A 432 4.27 -27.50 -6.67
CA PRO A 432 4.80 -26.48 -7.56
C PRO A 432 4.75 -27.00 -9.00
N GLY A 433 4.04 -26.27 -9.86
CA GLY A 433 4.04 -26.45 -11.31
C GLY A 433 5.14 -25.63 -11.97
#